data_AF-U4V3I1-F1
#
_entry.id   AF-U4V3I1-F1
#
_cell.length_a   1.000
_cell.length_b   1.000
_cell.length_c   1.000
_cell.angle_alpha   90.00
_cell.angle_beta   90.00
_cell.angle_gamma   90.00
#
_symmetry.space_group_name_H-M   'P 1'
#
loop_
_entity.id
_entity.type
_entity.pdbx_description
1 polymer ?
#
loop_
_entity_poly.entity_id
_entity_poly.type
_entity_poly.pdbx_seq_one_letter_code
_entity_poly.pdbx_strand_id
1 'polypeptide(L)'
;MLTKRVRYTFNRGGYYYFTRRVPTDLQQHYLCPRIVQGLNTKCSSTAKTRALVAAAKLDEYWSHLRMTDPKLMGQHMLRSAPTVKIDSNASAAISSISLTEALQTYLTIKGKHFMRLQRERVSTL
;
A
#
# COMPACT_ATOMS: atom_id res chain seq x y z
N MET A 1 24.78 -24.73 -30.03
CA MET A 1 23.61 -25.46 -29.50
C MET A 1 22.60 -24.48 -28.93
N LEU A 2 21.42 -24.37 -29.54
CA LEU A 2 20.35 -23.46 -29.09
C LEU A 2 19.56 -24.14 -27.96
N THR A 3 19.99 -23.97 -26.71
CA THR A 3 19.21 -24.47 -25.57
C THR A 3 17.94 -23.63 -25.47
N LYS A 4 16.77 -24.27 -25.62
CA LYS A 4 15.46 -23.62 -25.45
C LYS A 4 15.47 -22.87 -24.11
N ARG A 5 15.41 -21.53 -24.16
CA ARG A 5 15.40 -20.69 -22.95
C ARG A 5 14.16 -21.01 -22.13
N VAL A 6 14.36 -21.51 -20.91
CA VAL A 6 13.29 -21.76 -19.95
C VAL A 6 12.72 -20.40 -19.51
N ARG A 7 11.39 -20.24 -19.60
CA ARG A 7 10.69 -18.99 -19.25
C ARG A 7 11.03 -18.57 -17.82
N TYR A 8 11.22 -17.25 -17.64
CA TYR A 8 11.54 -16.62 -16.36
C TYR A 8 12.82 -17.10 -15.68
N THR A 9 13.75 -17.72 -16.41
CA THR A 9 15.02 -18.16 -15.83
C THR A 9 16.24 -17.62 -16.56
N PHE A 10 17.35 -17.48 -15.82
CA PHE A 10 18.68 -17.29 -16.37
C PHE A 10 19.69 -18.08 -15.53
N ASN A 11 20.84 -18.41 -16.12
CA ASN A 11 21.92 -19.13 -15.44
C ASN A 11 23.07 -18.15 -15.16
N ARG A 12 23.58 -18.18 -13.93
CA ARG A 12 24.81 -17.49 -13.53
C ARG A 12 25.60 -18.41 -12.60
N GLY A 13 26.88 -18.65 -12.92
CA GLY A 13 27.74 -19.51 -12.10
C GLY A 13 27.26 -20.97 -11.98
N GLY A 14 26.53 -21.48 -12.97
CA GLY A 14 26.01 -22.86 -12.98
C GLY A 14 24.71 -23.06 -12.21
N TYR A 15 24.19 -22.02 -11.54
CA TYR A 15 22.91 -22.05 -10.84
C TYR A 15 21.85 -21.27 -11.62
N TYR A 16 20.61 -21.76 -11.53
CA TYR A 16 19.46 -21.09 -12.11
C TYR A 16 18.85 -20.06 -11.15
N TYR A 17 18.50 -18.92 -11.72
CA TYR A 17 17.82 -17.83 -11.07
C TYR A 17 16.51 -17.57 -11.79
N PHE A 18 15.48 -17.26 -11.01
CA PHE A 18 14.23 -16.72 -11.48
C PHE A 18 14.39 -15.22 -11.76
N THR A 19 13.78 -14.75 -12.84
CA THR A 19 13.72 -13.33 -13.19
C THR A 19 12.35 -12.97 -13.77
N ARG A 20 11.77 -11.89 -13.25
CA ARG A 20 10.52 -11.34 -13.79
C ARG A 20 10.47 -9.82 -13.62
N ARG A 21 9.92 -9.13 -14.61
CA ARG A 21 9.67 -7.68 -14.53
C ARG A 21 8.45 -7.41 -13.67
N VAL A 22 8.52 -6.36 -12.85
CA VAL A 22 7.39 -5.84 -12.08
C VAL A 22 6.50 -5.01 -13.03
N PRO A 23 5.18 -5.27 -13.07
CA PRO A 23 4.21 -4.48 -13.82
C PRO A 23 4.25 -3.01 -13.44
N THR A 24 4.05 -2.10 -14.39
CA THR A 24 4.17 -0.64 -14.19
C THR A 24 3.24 -0.12 -13.10
N ASP A 25 2.03 -0.67 -13.02
CA ASP A 25 1.05 -0.42 -11.97
C ASP A 25 1.59 -0.70 -10.57
N LEU A 26 2.46 -1.70 -10.43
CA LEU A 26 3.01 -2.14 -9.14
C LEU A 26 4.39 -1.55 -8.85
N GLN A 27 4.99 -0.80 -9.78
CA GLN A 27 6.36 -0.27 -9.59
C GLN A 27 6.48 0.65 -8.39
N GLN A 28 5.39 1.33 -7.99
CA GLN A 28 5.38 2.19 -6.81
C GLN A 28 5.64 1.43 -5.50
N HIS A 29 5.31 0.13 -5.48
CA HIS A 29 5.48 -0.73 -4.30
C HIS A 29 6.86 -1.40 -4.21
N TYR A 30 7.71 -1.26 -5.22
CA TYR A 30 9.01 -1.93 -5.28
C TYR A 30 10.15 -0.94 -5.53
N LEU A 31 11.26 -1.13 -4.82
CA LEU A 31 12.50 -0.36 -5.05
C LEU A 31 13.14 -0.66 -6.42
N CYS A 32 12.93 -1.88 -6.94
CA CYS A 32 13.56 -2.37 -8.15
C CYS A 32 12.49 -2.85 -9.16
N PRO A 33 12.61 -2.53 -10.45
CA PRO A 33 11.62 -2.90 -11.47
C PRO A 33 11.69 -4.39 -11.89
N ARG A 34 12.61 -5.16 -11.33
CA ARG A 34 12.82 -6.58 -11.65
C ARG A 34 13.07 -7.37 -10.37
N ILE A 35 12.30 -8.45 -10.21
CA ILE A 35 12.46 -9.41 -9.13
C ILE A 35 13.38 -10.53 -9.62
N VAL A 36 14.42 -10.80 -8.83
CA VAL A 36 15.38 -11.88 -9.07
C VAL A 36 15.45 -12.76 -7.83
N GLN A 37 15.25 -14.06 -8.00
CA GLN A 37 15.26 -15.03 -6.89
C GLN A 37 16.08 -16.26 -7.27
N GLY A 38 16.95 -16.73 -6.38
CA GLY A 38 17.69 -17.99 -6.59
C GLY A 38 16.75 -19.19 -6.57
N LEU A 39 16.85 -20.08 -7.56
CA LEU A 39 16.06 -21.32 -7.61
C LEU A 39 16.77 -22.50 -6.92
N ASN A 40 18.01 -22.32 -6.46
CA ASN A 40 18.84 -23.31 -5.76
C ASN A 40 18.91 -24.66 -6.50
N THR A 41 19.12 -24.62 -7.82
CA THR A 41 19.26 -25.81 -8.65
C THR A 41 20.19 -25.55 -9.83
N LYS A 42 20.92 -26.59 -10.24
CA LYS A 42 21.75 -26.64 -11.45
C LYS A 42 21.05 -27.38 -12.60
N CYS A 43 19.91 -28.02 -12.33
CA CYS A 43 19.17 -28.82 -13.29
C CYS A 43 18.11 -27.96 -14.01
N SER A 44 18.13 -27.96 -15.35
CA SER A 44 17.22 -27.14 -16.17
C SER A 44 15.74 -27.53 -15.99
N SER A 45 15.44 -28.83 -15.91
CA SER A 45 14.08 -29.34 -15.69
C SER A 45 13.50 -28.89 -14.35
N THR A 46 14.27 -29.05 -13.28
CA THR A 46 13.90 -28.58 -11.93
C THR A 46 13.76 -27.06 -11.88
N ALA A 47 14.68 -26.33 -12.53
CA ALA A 47 14.61 -24.88 -12.64
C ALA A 47 13.31 -24.42 -13.31
N LYS A 48 12.90 -25.07 -14.40
CA LYS A 48 11.64 -24.80 -15.09
C LYS A 48 10.44 -24.94 -14.16
N THR A 49 10.32 -26.07 -13.46
CA THR A 49 9.19 -26.31 -12.55
C THR A 49 9.17 -25.29 -11.42
N ARG A 50 10.31 -25.03 -10.77
CA ARG A 50 10.41 -24.05 -9.68
C ARG A 50 10.14 -22.63 -10.15
N ALA A 51 10.60 -22.24 -11.33
CA ALA A 51 10.34 -20.93 -11.92
C ALA A 51 8.85 -20.71 -12.20
N LEU A 52 8.13 -21.74 -12.67
CA LEU A 52 6.68 -21.66 -12.89
C LEU A 52 5.92 -21.52 -11.57
N VAL A 53 6.27 -22.29 -10.55
CA VAL A 53 5.66 -22.17 -9.21
C VAL A 53 5.94 -20.80 -8.61
N ALA A 54 7.18 -20.31 -8.72
CA ALA A 54 7.54 -18.96 -8.26
C ALA A 54 6.75 -17.88 -9.00
N ALA A 55 6.59 -18.00 -10.32
CA ALA A 55 5.77 -17.07 -11.10
C ALA A 55 4.32 -17.05 -10.65
N ALA A 56 3.71 -18.22 -10.43
CA ALA A 56 2.32 -18.34 -9.97
C ALA A 56 2.10 -17.68 -8.60
N LYS A 57 3.00 -17.92 -7.64
CA LYS A 57 2.97 -17.26 -6.32
C LYS A 57 3.07 -15.74 -6.43
N LEU A 58 3.88 -15.27 -7.38
CA LEU A 58 4.09 -13.86 -7.61
C LEU A 58 2.85 -13.22 -8.26
N ASP A 59 2.17 -13.93 -9.17
CA ASP A 59 0.89 -13.51 -9.75
C ASP A 59 -0.22 -13.39 -8.70
N GLU A 60 -0.30 -14.34 -7.77
CA GLU A 60 -1.23 -14.30 -6.64
C GLU A 60 -0.95 -13.12 -5.70
N TYR A 61 0.33 -12.85 -5.40
CA TYR A 61 0.68 -11.68 -4.59
C TYR A 61 0.31 -10.37 -5.30
N TRP A 62 0.58 -10.28 -6.60
CA TRP A 62 0.21 -9.11 -7.39
C TRP A 62 -1.30 -8.91 -7.53
N SER A 63 -2.09 -9.99 -7.61
CA SER A 63 -3.54 -9.86 -7.63
C SER A 63 -4.04 -9.33 -6.28
N HIS A 64 -3.50 -9.84 -5.17
CA HIS A 64 -3.83 -9.33 -3.85
C HIS A 64 -3.50 -7.84 -3.70
N LEU A 65 -2.30 -7.42 -4.12
CA LEU A 65 -1.87 -6.02 -4.08
C LEU A 65 -2.79 -5.10 -4.87
N ARG A 66 -3.28 -5.55 -6.04
CA ARG A 66 -4.26 -4.81 -6.84
C ARG A 66 -5.65 -4.74 -6.20
N MET A 67 -6.02 -5.74 -5.42
CA MET A 67 -7.29 -5.72 -4.68
C MET A 67 -7.23 -4.75 -3.49
N THR A 68 -6.05 -4.56 -2.89
CA THR A 68 -5.85 -3.62 -1.79
C THR A 68 -5.67 -2.18 -2.26
N ASP A 69 -5.17 -1.96 -3.47
CA ASP A 69 -4.96 -0.61 -4.00
C ASP A 69 -6.31 0.06 -4.34
N PRO A 70 -6.67 1.20 -3.71
CA PRO A 70 -7.96 1.87 -3.90
C PRO A 70 -8.07 2.56 -5.27
N LYS A 71 -6.99 2.57 -6.07
CA LYS A 71 -6.97 3.06 -7.44
C LYS A 71 -7.62 2.02 -8.36
N LEU A 72 -8.93 1.82 -8.18
CA LEU A 72 -9.73 0.80 -8.86
C LEU A 72 -9.39 0.77 -10.36
N MET A 73 -9.08 -0.42 -10.88
CA MET A 73 -8.95 -0.59 -12.33
C MET A 73 -10.26 -0.15 -13.00
N GLY A 74 -10.17 0.79 -13.95
CA GLY A 74 -11.35 1.37 -14.58
C GLY A 74 -12.01 2.51 -13.80
N GLN A 75 -11.33 3.19 -12.87
CA GLN A 75 -11.83 4.45 -12.26
C GLN A 75 -12.34 5.45 -13.30
N HIS A 76 -11.65 5.57 -14.44
CA HIS A 76 -12.04 6.42 -15.56
C HIS A 76 -13.27 5.93 -16.33
N MET A 77 -13.68 4.67 -16.12
CA MET A 77 -14.88 4.05 -16.70
C MET A 77 -16.03 3.96 -15.71
N LEU A 78 -15.80 4.22 -14.41
CA LEU A 78 -16.88 4.40 -13.47
C LEU A 78 -17.70 5.58 -13.97
N ARG A 79 -19.01 5.38 -14.11
CA ARG A 79 -19.93 6.49 -14.32
C ARG A 79 -19.68 7.44 -13.16
N SER A 80 -19.04 8.57 -13.46
CA SER A 80 -18.95 9.66 -12.50
C SER A 80 -20.35 9.82 -11.94
N ALA A 81 -20.53 9.62 -10.63
CA ALA A 81 -21.73 10.10 -9.98
C ALA A 81 -21.94 11.53 -10.50
N PRO A 82 -23.18 11.91 -10.89
CA PRO A 82 -23.43 13.20 -11.51
C PRO A 82 -22.66 14.21 -10.67
N THR A 83 -21.68 14.86 -11.30
CA THR A 83 -20.91 15.90 -10.68
C THR A 83 -21.94 16.93 -10.27
N VAL A 84 -22.40 16.85 -9.01
CA VAL A 84 -22.83 18.03 -8.30
C VAL A 84 -21.60 18.90 -8.44
N LYS A 85 -21.71 19.90 -9.31
CA LYS A 85 -20.74 20.97 -9.41
C LYS A 85 -20.76 21.60 -8.03
N ILE A 86 -19.94 21.05 -7.13
CA ILE A 86 -19.48 21.79 -5.99
C ILE A 86 -18.47 22.72 -6.63
N ASP A 87 -18.96 23.92 -6.89
CA ASP A 87 -18.16 25.04 -7.34
C ASP A 87 -16.87 25.07 -6.54
N SER A 88 -15.77 25.36 -7.23
CA SER A 88 -14.40 25.37 -6.74
C SER A 88 -14.10 26.41 -5.64
N ASN A 89 -15.09 26.76 -4.82
CA ASN A 89 -14.98 27.62 -3.64
C ASN A 89 -15.18 26.89 -2.31
N ALA A 90 -15.48 25.60 -2.31
CA ALA A 90 -15.43 24.79 -1.09
C ALA A 90 -14.07 24.06 -1.04
N SER A 91 -13.06 24.78 -0.57
CA SER A 91 -12.01 24.17 0.26
C SER A 91 -12.73 23.31 1.29
N ALA A 92 -12.88 22.02 1.02
CA ALA A 92 -13.25 21.05 2.02
C ALA A 92 -12.13 21.12 3.05
N ALA A 93 -12.36 21.97 4.04
CA ALA A 93 -11.67 21.98 5.30
C ALA A 93 -11.81 20.57 5.86
N ILE A 94 -10.89 19.69 5.47
CA ILE A 94 -10.20 18.91 6.47
C ILE A 94 -9.63 19.98 7.36
N SER A 95 -10.37 20.37 8.39
CA SER A 95 -9.90 21.21 9.47
C SER A 95 -8.78 20.39 10.10
N SER A 96 -7.58 20.49 9.53
CA SER A 96 -6.36 20.12 10.18
C SER A 96 -6.32 21.06 11.38
N ILE A 97 -6.92 20.60 12.47
CA ILE A 97 -7.04 21.39 13.68
C ILE A 97 -5.62 21.84 13.99
N SER A 98 -5.41 23.15 13.97
CA SER A 98 -4.07 23.67 14.21
C SER A 98 -3.63 23.18 15.59
N LEU A 99 -2.38 22.79 15.76
CA LEU A 99 -1.86 22.32 17.05
C LEU A 99 -2.18 23.32 18.16
N THR A 100 -2.16 24.62 17.84
CA THR A 100 -2.57 25.72 18.73
C THR A 100 -4.04 25.68 19.13
N GLU A 101 -4.94 25.35 18.21
CA GLU A 101 -6.38 25.23 18.46
C GLU A 101 -6.68 24.01 19.33
N ALA A 102 -6.05 22.86 19.06
CA ALA A 102 -6.16 21.68 19.92
C ALA A 102 -5.63 21.94 21.34
N LEU A 103 -4.53 22.68 21.48
CA LEU A 103 -3.95 23.04 22.77
C LEU A 103 -4.86 23.99 23.57
N GLN A 104 -5.42 25.02 22.94
CA GLN A 104 -6.41 25.91 23.58
C GLN A 104 -7.63 25.12 24.07
N THR A 105 -8.12 24.18 23.25
CA THR A 105 -9.25 23.31 23.61
C THR A 105 -8.91 22.42 24.81
N TYR A 106 -7.70 21.86 24.86
CA TYR A 106 -7.24 21.05 26.00
C TYR A 106 -7.14 21.88 27.30
N LEU A 107 -6.56 23.07 27.24
CA LEU A 107 -6.42 23.96 28.40
C LEU A 107 -7.78 24.41 28.94
N THR A 108 -8.75 24.73 28.07
CA THR A 108 -10.10 25.14 28.49
C THR A 108 -10.87 24.00 29.16
N ILE A 109 -10.78 22.77 28.64
CA ILE A 109 -11.40 21.60 29.25
C ILE A 109 -10.75 21.28 30.60
N LYS A 110 -9.41 21.26 30.67
CA LYS A 110 -8.66 20.95 31.90
C LYS A 110 -8.87 22.02 32.98
N GLY A 111 -8.89 23.30 32.61
CA GLY A 111 -9.15 24.41 33.52
C GLY A 111 -10.57 24.40 34.11
N LYS A 112 -11.58 24.01 33.31
CA LYS A 112 -12.95 23.82 33.79
C LYS A 112 -13.09 22.64 34.76
N HIS A 113 -12.34 21.57 34.55
CA HIS A 113 -12.38 20.40 35.44
C HIS A 113 -11.80 20.69 36.84
N PHE A 114 -10.80 21.59 36.93
CA PHE A 114 -10.25 22.03 38.22
C PHE A 114 -11.19 22.94 39.02
N MET A 115 -12.01 23.77 38.35
CA MET A 115 -13.00 24.64 39.01
C MET A 115 -14.25 23.87 39.48
N ARG A 116 -14.57 22.73 38.86
CA ARG A 116 -15.76 21.93 39.24
C ARG A 116 -15.57 21.14 40.53
N LEU A 117 -14.33 20.75 40.85
CA LEU A 117 -14.00 20.03 42.10
C LEU A 117 -13.87 20.92 43.35
N GLN A 118 -14.04 22.23 43.23
CA GLN A 118 -14.08 23.16 44.39
C GLN A 118 -15.50 23.65 44.72
N ARG A 119 -16.52 23.34 43.90
CA ARG A 119 -17.93 23.70 44.21
C ARG A 119 -18.76 22.59 44.84
N GLU A 120 -18.33 21.33 44.75
CA GLU A 120 -19.03 20.22 45.43
C GLU A 120 -18.55 19.98 46.87
N ARG A 121 -17.58 20.75 47.37
CA ARG A 121 -17.10 20.66 48.76
C ARG A 121 -17.64 21.73 49.71
N VAL A 122 -18.54 22.60 49.28
CA VAL A 122 -19.10 23.68 50.14
C VAL A 122 -20.64 23.64 50.23
N SER A 123 -21.29 22.57 49.74
CA SER A 123 -22.76 22.44 49.78
C SER A 123 -23.25 21.25 50.62
N THR A 124 -22.47 20.85 51.63
CA THR A 124 -22.86 19.88 52.66
C THR A 124 -22.42 20.33 54.05
N LEU A 125 -22.81 21.56 54.41
CA LEU A 125 -23.04 21.98 55.79
C LEU A 125 -24.32 22.80 55.83
#